data_AF-A0A7M1MKP6-F1
#
_entry.id   AF-A0A7M1MKP6-F1
#
_cell.length_a   1.000
_cell.length_b   1.000
_cell.length_c   1.000
_cell.angle_alpha   90.00
_cell.angle_beta   90.00
_cell.angle_gamma   90.00
#
_symmetry.space_group_name_H-M   'P 1'
#
loop_
_entity.id
_entity.type
_entity.pdbx_description
1 polymer ?
#
loop_
_entity_poly.entity_id
_entity_poly.type
_entity_poly.pdbx_seq_one_letter_code
_entity_poly.pdbx_strand_id
1 'polypeptide(L)'
;MKYYLSVATKYDLDPFLRQIFFVPRRAKVTKNGKDVWVEKIEPLVGRDGFLAIAHKSGKFGGIRSYSEIKNYPKLVNNQWQYTQDLVAICEVYRTDTNKPFIVEVAYSEYV
;
A
#
# COMPACT_ATOMS: atom_id res chain seq x y z
N MET A 1 5.53 -5.26 -19.18
CA MET A 1 6.88 -5.04 -18.60
C MET A 1 7.33 -3.58 -18.65
N LYS A 2 7.49 -2.95 -19.83
CA LYS A 2 8.09 -1.59 -19.96
C LYS A 2 7.42 -0.51 -19.11
N TYR A 3 6.08 -0.50 -19.03
CA TYR A 3 5.35 0.51 -18.23
C TYR A 3 5.65 0.41 -16.72
N TYR A 4 5.68 -0.80 -16.15
CA TYR A 4 5.85 -1.01 -14.70
C TYR A 4 7.23 -0.57 -14.21
N LEU A 5 8.27 -1.01 -14.91
CA LEU A 5 9.64 -0.60 -14.60
C LEU A 5 9.81 0.90 -14.78
N SER A 6 9.17 1.51 -15.79
CA SER A 6 9.24 2.98 -15.97
C SER A 6 8.64 3.77 -14.81
N VAL A 7 7.55 3.28 -14.19
CA VAL A 7 6.97 3.91 -12.99
C VAL A 7 7.93 3.78 -11.80
N ALA A 8 8.47 2.58 -11.57
CA ALA A 8 9.46 2.35 -10.52
C ALA A 8 10.69 3.27 -10.69
N THR A 9 11.25 3.35 -11.90
CA THR A 9 12.38 4.23 -12.21
C THR A 9 12.03 5.71 -12.02
N LYS A 10 10.84 6.15 -12.45
CA LYS A 10 10.43 7.56 -12.33
C LYS A 10 10.40 8.04 -10.88
N TYR A 11 9.96 7.18 -9.95
CA TYR A 11 9.90 7.50 -8.53
C TYR A 11 11.12 7.01 -7.76
N ASP A 12 12.12 6.47 -8.47
CA ASP A 12 13.30 5.85 -7.88
C ASP A 12 12.92 4.86 -6.77
N LEU A 13 11.98 3.96 -7.06
CA LEU A 13 11.53 2.91 -6.14
C LEU A 13 12.01 1.54 -6.61
N ASP A 14 12.52 0.75 -5.68
CA ASP A 14 13.03 -0.59 -5.96
C ASP A 14 11.97 -1.68 -5.64
N PRO A 15 11.47 -2.42 -6.65
CA PRO A 15 10.53 -3.52 -6.42
C PRO A 15 11.16 -4.70 -5.68
N PHE A 16 12.47 -4.93 -5.77
CA PHE A 16 13.16 -6.01 -5.04
C PHE A 16 13.26 -5.70 -3.55
N LEU A 17 13.34 -4.41 -3.20
CA LEU A 17 13.27 -3.94 -1.81
C LEU A 17 11.83 -3.74 -1.32
N ARG A 18 10.83 -4.22 -2.06
CA ARG A 18 9.40 -4.11 -1.72
C ARG A 18 8.92 -2.67 -1.53
N GLN A 19 9.57 -1.71 -2.20
CA GLN A 19 9.20 -0.31 -2.14
C GLN A 19 7.99 0.01 -3.04
N ILE A 20 7.81 -0.76 -4.11
CA ILE A 20 6.67 -0.68 -5.01
C ILE A 20 6.19 -2.08 -5.39
N PHE A 21 4.88 -2.27 -5.43
CA PHE A 21 4.19 -3.49 -5.80
C PHE A 21 3.37 -3.27 -7.07
N PHE A 22 3.24 -4.31 -7.88
CA PHE A 22 2.44 -4.30 -9.11
C PHE A 22 1.34 -5.34 -8.99
N VAL A 23 0.16 -4.91 -8.55
CA VAL A 23 -0.93 -5.82 -8.17
C VAL A 23 -1.93 -5.94 -9.32
N PRO A 24 -2.22 -7.16 -9.81
CA PRO A 24 -3.28 -7.38 -10.78
C PRO A 24 -4.65 -7.14 -10.14
N ARG A 25 -5.46 -6.29 -10.77
CA ARG A 25 -6.83 -6.01 -10.37
C ARG A 25 -7.78 -6.16 -11.54
N ARG A 26 -8.94 -6.75 -11.30
CA ARG A 26 -10.00 -6.85 -12.31
C ARG A 26 -10.69 -5.51 -12.47
N ALA A 27 -10.71 -5.00 -13.69
CA ALA A 27 -11.40 -3.78 -14.06
C ALA A 27 -12.37 -4.08 -15.20
N LYS A 28 -13.55 -3.45 -15.16
CA LYS A 28 -14.49 -3.46 -16.27
C LYS A 28 -14.11 -2.33 -17.22
N VAL A 29 -13.86 -2.64 -18.48
CA VAL A 29 -13.53 -1.64 -19.51
C VAL A 29 -14.46 -1.79 -20.70
N THR A 30 -14.90 -0.68 -21.27
CA THR A 30 -15.70 -0.71 -22.50
C THR A 30 -14.76 -0.79 -23.70
N LYS A 31 -14.86 -1.88 -24.47
CA LYS A 31 -14.18 -2.06 -25.75
C LYS A 31 -15.21 -2.31 -26.84
N ASN A 32 -15.16 -1.52 -27.91
CA ASN A 32 -16.08 -1.63 -29.05
C ASN A 32 -17.56 -1.62 -28.63
N GLY A 33 -17.93 -0.76 -27.68
CA GLY A 33 -19.30 -0.64 -27.17
C GLY A 33 -19.78 -1.77 -26.24
N LYS A 34 -18.90 -2.71 -25.87
CA LYS A 34 -19.22 -3.79 -24.92
C LYS A 34 -18.32 -3.72 -23.69
N ASP A 35 -18.90 -3.97 -22.52
CA ASP A 35 -18.14 -4.06 -21.29
C ASP A 35 -17.46 -5.42 -21.17
N VAL A 36 -16.14 -5.40 -21.03
CA VAL A 36 -15.31 -6.59 -20.89
C VAL A 36 -14.51 -6.47 -19.59
N TRP A 37 -14.44 -7.57 -18.82
CA TRP A 37 -13.55 -7.67 -17.68
C TRP A 37 -12.13 -7.93 -18.15
N VAL A 38 -11.21 -7.07 -17.74
CA VAL A 38 -9.77 -7.24 -18.01
C VAL A 38 -8.99 -7.20 -16.72
N GLU A 39 -7.82 -7.82 -16.73
CA GLU A 39 -6.85 -7.65 -15.67
C GLU A 39 -5.98 -6.43 -15.96
N LYS A 40 -5.91 -5.51 -15.01
CA LYS A 40 -5.09 -4.31 -15.06
C LYS A 40 -4.11 -4.33 -13.90
N ILE A 41 -2.84 -4.05 -14.18
CA ILE A 41 -1.83 -3.93 -13.14
C ILE A 41 -1.89 -2.52 -12.54
N GLU A 42 -2.06 -2.44 -11.22
CA GLU A 42 -2.00 -1.19 -10.46
C GLU A 42 -0.70 -1.12 -9.64
N PRO A 43 0.10 -0.05 -9.79
CA PRO A 43 1.24 0.19 -8.90
C PRO A 43 0.74 0.64 -7.52
N LEU A 44 1.28 0.02 -6.47
CA LEU A 44 1.00 0.35 -5.08
C LEU A 44 2.31 0.57 -4.34
N VAL A 45 2.35 1.54 -3.43
CA VAL A 45 3.53 1.87 -2.63
C VAL A 45 3.22 1.53 -1.17
N GLY A 46 4.05 0.70 -0.56
CA GLY A 46 3.95 0.33 0.85
C GLY A 46 4.81 1.23 1.75
N ARG A 47 4.92 0.86 3.03
CA ARG A 47 5.74 1.56 4.03
C ARG A 47 7.15 1.86 3.54
N ASP A 48 7.83 0.84 3.04
CA ASP A 48 9.25 0.93 2.67
C ASP A 48 9.47 1.90 1.49
N GLY A 49 8.50 1.98 0.58
CA GLY A 49 8.53 2.95 -0.51
C GLY A 49 8.27 4.38 -0.04
N PHE A 50 7.29 4.59 0.85
CA PHE A 50 7.07 5.91 1.45
C PHE A 50 8.27 6.39 2.27
N LEU A 51 8.90 5.49 3.02
CA LEU A 51 10.13 5.77 3.76
C LEU A 51 11.29 6.12 2.83
N ALA A 52 11.49 5.34 1.76
CA ALA A 52 12.51 5.63 0.76
C ALA A 52 12.29 7.02 0.11
N ILE A 53 11.05 7.35 -0.25
CA ILE A 53 10.69 8.67 -0.79
C ILE A 53 10.99 9.79 0.22
N ALA A 54 10.66 9.58 1.50
CA ALA A 54 10.94 10.55 2.57
C ALA A 54 12.45 10.83 2.71
N HIS A 55 13.28 9.79 2.72
CA HIS A 55 14.73 9.94 2.78
C HIS A 55 15.30 10.60 1.51
N LYS A 56 14.93 10.11 0.32
CA LYS A 56 15.48 10.59 -0.96
C LYS A 56 15.15 12.06 -1.24
N SER A 57 13.97 12.51 -0.80
CA SER A 57 13.58 13.92 -0.92
C SER A 57 14.16 14.84 0.16
N GLY A 58 14.88 14.31 1.15
CA GLY A 58 15.40 15.09 2.28
C GLY A 58 14.29 15.65 3.19
N LYS A 59 13.08 15.07 3.13
CA LYS A 59 11.90 15.52 3.88
C LYS A 59 11.52 14.56 5.00
N PHE A 60 12.39 13.63 5.36
CA PHE A 60 12.14 12.70 6.46
C PHE A 60 11.95 13.46 7.77
N GLY A 61 10.77 13.32 8.38
CA GLY A 61 10.38 14.00 9.62
C GLY A 61 10.35 13.09 10.84
N GLY A 62 10.63 11.79 10.68
CA GLY A 62 10.62 10.81 11.76
C GLY A 62 9.79 9.57 11.45
N ILE A 63 9.89 8.57 12.33
CA ILE A 63 9.12 7.32 12.26
C ILE A 63 8.58 6.98 13.65
N ARG A 64 7.36 6.48 13.71
CA ARG A 64 6.77 5.94 14.94
C ARG A 64 6.16 4.57 14.64
N SER A 65 6.52 3.59 15.46
CA SER A 65 5.99 2.23 15.36
C SER A 65 5.42 1.81 16.70
N TYR A 66 4.20 1.27 16.69
CA TYR A 66 3.52 0.78 17.89
C TYR A 66 2.48 -0.28 17.50
N SER A 67 1.90 -0.95 18.49
CA SER A 67 0.81 -1.88 18.29
C SER A 67 -0.33 -1.58 19.24
N GLU A 68 -1.56 -1.79 18.80
CA GLU A 68 -2.75 -1.64 19.63
C GLU A 68 -3.79 -2.71 19.29
N ILE A 69 -4.66 -3.03 20.26
CA ILE A 69 -5.84 -3.87 20.00
C ILE A 69 -6.96 -2.95 19.52
N LYS A 70 -7.44 -3.15 18.29
CA LYS A 70 -8.52 -2.34 17.71
C LYS A 70 -9.44 -3.15 16.81
N ASN A 71 -10.61 -2.58 16.47
CA ASN A 71 -11.51 -3.17 15.49
C ASN A 71 -10.87 -3.10 14.10
N TYR A 72 -10.71 -4.25 13.45
CA TYR A 72 -10.16 -4.39 12.11
C TYR A 72 -11.18 -5.11 11.20
N PRO A 73 -11.40 -4.63 9.97
CA PRO A 73 -12.32 -5.27 9.05
C PRO A 73 -11.74 -6.58 8.53
N LYS A 74 -12.49 -7.68 8.68
CA LYS A 74 -12.16 -8.99 8.11
C LYS A 74 -13.31 -9.49 7.26
N LEU A 75 -12.94 -10.18 6.17
CA LEU A 75 -13.91 -10.86 5.33
C LEU A 75 -14.13 -12.28 5.88
N VAL A 76 -15.29 -12.51 6.50
CA VAL A 76 -15.70 -13.80 7.08
C VAL A 76 -16.95 -14.26 6.36
N ASN A 77 -16.92 -15.45 5.75
CA ASN A 77 -18.06 -15.99 4.98
C ASN A 77 -18.62 -15.02 3.93
N ASN A 78 -17.74 -14.37 3.15
CA ASN A 78 -18.09 -13.34 2.16
C ASN A 78 -18.82 -12.11 2.71
N GLN A 79 -18.77 -11.88 4.02
CA GLN A 79 -19.34 -10.70 4.66
C GLN A 79 -18.26 -9.95 5.43
N TRP A 80 -18.24 -8.63 5.28
CA TRP A 80 -17.34 -7.78 6.05
C TRP A 80 -17.82 -7.69 7.49
N GLN A 81 -16.95 -8.04 8.43
CA GLN A 81 -17.20 -7.97 9.87
C GLN A 81 -16.07 -7.22 10.56
N TYR A 82 -16.41 -6.42 11.56
CA TYR A 82 -15.41 -5.81 12.44
C TYR A 82 -15.12 -6.77 13.60
N THR A 83 -13.86 -7.17 13.73
CA THR A 83 -13.38 -8.01 14.83
C THR A 83 -12.21 -7.32 15.51
N GLN A 84 -12.07 -7.47 16.83
CA GLN A 84 -10.85 -7.00 17.50
C GLN A 84 -9.64 -7.82 17.02
N ASP A 85 -8.55 -7.12 16.75
CA ASP A 85 -7.25 -7.73 16.43
C ASP A 85 -6.12 -6.92 17.05
N LEU A 86 -4.97 -7.56 17.26
CA LEU A 86 -3.72 -6.89 17.52
C LEU A 86 -3.18 -6.35 16.20
N VAL A 87 -3.13 -5.03 16.06
CA VAL A 87 -2.70 -4.36 14.83
C VAL A 87 -1.37 -3.67 15.07
N ALA A 88 -0.38 -3.97 14.24
CA ALA A 88 0.87 -3.23 14.19
C ALA A 88 0.72 -2.02 13.27
N ILE A 89 1.14 -0.84 13.75
CA ILE A 89 0.99 0.44 13.07
C ILE A 89 2.38 1.07 12.90
N CYS A 90 2.66 1.54 11.69
CA CYS A 90 3.84 2.33 11.39
C CYS A 90 3.45 3.65 10.74
N GLU A 91 3.93 4.74 11.31
CA GLU A 91 3.73 6.11 10.83
C GLU A 91 5.06 6.67 10.35
N VAL A 92 5.12 7.08 9.07
CA VAL A 92 6.27 7.78 8.49
C VAL A 92 5.91 9.25 8.33
N TYR A 93 6.63 10.11 9.04
CA TYR A 93 6.42 11.55 9.03
C TYR A 93 7.29 12.21 7.97
N ARG A 94 6.73 13.25 7.35
CA ARG A 94 7.48 14.15 6.49
C ARG A 94 7.37 15.58 6.97
N THR A 95 8.39 16.37 6.70
CA THR A 95 8.43 17.79 7.09
C THR A 95 7.55 18.68 6.21
N ASP A 96 7.12 18.20 5.04
CA ASP A 96 6.32 18.93 4.05
C ASP A 96 4.86 18.48 3.98
N THR A 97 4.43 17.60 4.90
CA THR A 97 3.03 17.18 5.04
C THR A 97 2.55 17.36 6.47
N ASN A 98 1.25 17.61 6.63
CA ASN A 98 0.63 17.72 7.96
C ASN A 98 0.20 16.38 8.55
N LYS A 99 0.21 15.32 7.75
CA LYS A 99 -0.18 13.95 8.14
C LYS A 99 0.93 12.96 7.77
N PRO A 100 1.17 11.94 8.60
CA PRO A 100 2.09 10.87 8.27
C PRO A 100 1.48 9.93 7.22
N PHE A 101 2.33 9.16 6.57
CA PHE A 101 1.90 7.95 5.88
C PHE A 101 1.77 6.83 6.90
N ILE A 102 0.62 6.16 6.91
CA ILE A 102 0.29 5.14 7.90
C ILE A 102 0.14 3.80 7.18
N VAL A 103 0.81 2.79 7.72
CA VAL A 103 0.62 1.39 7.32
C VAL A 103 0.23 0.61 8.56
N GLU A 104 -0.84 -0.17 8.42
CA GLU A 104 -1.37 -1.04 9.46
C GLU A 104 -1.36 -2.47 8.95
N VAL A 105 -1.01 -3.42 9.82
CA VAL A 105 -1.10 -4.84 9.52
C VAL A 105 -1.67 -5.58 10.72
N ALA A 106 -2.72 -6.36 10.50
CA ALA A 106 -3.34 -7.17 11.54
C ALA A 106 -2.51 -8.43 11.80
N TYR A 107 -2.35 -8.81 13.08
CA TYR A 107 -1.59 -10.00 13.47
C TYR A 107 -2.13 -11.27 12.80
N SER A 108 -3.46 -11.38 12.65
CA SER A 108 -4.09 -12.52 11.97
C SER A 108 -3.76 -12.66 10.48
N GLU A 109 -3.10 -11.69 9.84
CA GLU A 109 -2.61 -11.85 8.46
C GLU A 109 -1.41 -12.81 8.41
N TYR A 110 -0.79 -13.11 9.56
CA TYR A 110 0.41 -13.94 9.68
C TYR A 110 0.22 -15.21 10.51
N VAL A 111 -0.95 -15.44 11.11
CA VAL A 111 -1.26 -16.63 11.94
C VAL A 111 -2.51 -17.36 11.48
#